data_AF-A0AAV5CGU1-F1
#
_entry.id   AF-A0AAV5CGU1-F1
#
_cell.length_a   1.000
_cell.length_b   1.000
_cell.length_c   1.000
_cell.angle_alpha   90.00
_cell.angle_beta   90.00
_cell.angle_gamma   90.00
#
_symmetry.space_group_name_H-M   'P 1'
#
loop_
_entity.id
_entity.type
_entity.pdbx_description
1 polymer ?
#
loop_
_entity_poly.entity_id
_entity_poly.type
_entity_poly.pdbx_seq_one_letter_code
_entity_poly.pdbx_strand_id
1 'polypeptide(L)'
;MASGAEAAAAGVAAMGISGGSEEWAEACPALRRNLQLLAPEEVQLAKTLLNEDQMHLFEHWPEPGVDDDKKKGFFGQVRRLNSSYPGGLASYIQNARKLLADSKAGKNPYDGFTPSVPSGEVLTFGDDNFLSLEAAGIKEACNAAFVLVAGGLGERLGYKGIKV
;
A
#
# COMPACT_ATOMS: atom_id res chain seq x y z
N MET A 1 -21.46 -29.09 50.55
CA MET A 1 -20.22 -28.35 50.25
C MET A 1 -20.17 -28.09 48.76
N ALA A 2 -20.96 -27.11 48.29
CA ALA A 2 -21.03 -26.70 46.89
C ALA A 2 -20.91 -25.17 46.87
N SER A 3 -19.76 -24.64 46.46
CA SER A 3 -19.58 -23.19 46.26
C SER A 3 -18.28 -22.84 45.50
N GLY A 4 -17.82 -23.69 44.59
CA GLY A 4 -16.56 -23.45 43.85
C GLY A 4 -16.73 -23.18 42.35
N ALA A 5 -17.81 -23.66 41.73
CA ALA A 5 -17.96 -23.63 40.27
C ALA A 5 -18.74 -22.41 39.76
N GLU A 6 -19.66 -21.85 40.55
CA GLU A 6 -20.47 -20.69 40.14
C GLU A 6 -19.68 -19.37 40.12
N ALA A 7 -18.61 -19.25 40.90
CA ALA A 7 -17.80 -18.03 40.96
C ALA A 7 -16.90 -17.85 39.71
N ALA A 8 -16.50 -18.93 39.04
CA ALA A 8 -15.69 -18.86 37.82
C ALA A 8 -16.53 -18.52 36.58
N ALA A 9 -17.82 -18.90 36.56
CA ALA A 9 -18.74 -18.56 35.47
C ALA A 9 -19.17 -17.08 35.49
N ALA A 10 -19.13 -16.43 36.66
CA ALA A 10 -19.53 -15.02 36.81
C ALA A 10 -18.44 -14.02 36.39
N GLY A 11 -17.16 -14.42 36.34
CA GLY A 11 -16.04 -13.52 36.00
C GLY A 11 -15.88 -13.21 34.51
N VAL A 12 -16.38 -14.09 33.62
CA VAL A 12 -16.26 -13.92 32.17
C VAL A 12 -17.37 -13.00 31.61
N ALA A 13 -18.47 -12.85 32.34
CA ALA A 13 -19.58 -11.95 31.98
C ALA A 13 -19.28 -10.45 32.21
N ALA A 14 -18.17 -10.10 32.89
CA ALA A 14 -17.82 -8.73 33.25
C ALA A 14 -16.90 -8.01 32.24
N MET A 15 -16.39 -8.70 31.22
CA MET A 15 -15.77 -8.03 30.06
C MET A 15 -16.85 -7.85 29.01
N GLY A 16 -17.42 -6.66 28.94
CA GLY A 16 -18.53 -6.28 28.05
C GLY A 16 -18.27 -6.50 26.54
N ILE A 17 -18.21 -7.76 26.12
CA ILE A 17 -18.37 -8.22 24.75
C ILE A 17 -19.85 -8.60 24.60
N SER A 18 -20.73 -7.64 24.84
CA SER A 18 -22.14 -7.77 24.52
C SER A 18 -22.54 -6.60 23.63
N GLY A 19 -22.75 -6.88 22.35
CA GLY A 19 -23.74 -6.14 21.57
C GLY A 19 -23.26 -4.95 20.74
N GLY A 20 -22.03 -4.96 20.22
CA GLY A 20 -21.72 -4.22 18.99
C GLY A 20 -21.86 -5.19 17.83
N SER A 21 -23.09 -5.44 17.36
CA SER A 21 -23.39 -6.39 16.29
C SER A 21 -22.47 -6.18 15.09
N GLU A 22 -22.16 -7.26 14.37
CA GLU A 22 -21.48 -7.27 13.06
C GLU A 22 -22.26 -6.52 11.96
N GLU A 23 -23.05 -5.51 12.34
CA GLU A 23 -23.94 -4.66 11.57
C GLU A 23 -23.17 -3.93 10.46
N TRP A 24 -21.92 -3.54 10.74
CA TRP A 24 -21.01 -2.96 9.74
C TRP A 24 -20.71 -3.92 8.56
N ALA A 25 -20.83 -5.24 8.78
CA ALA A 25 -20.64 -6.27 7.76
C ALA A 25 -21.97 -6.79 7.20
N GLU A 26 -23.11 -6.25 7.61
CA GLU A 26 -24.43 -6.69 7.14
C GLU A 26 -24.59 -6.52 5.63
N ALA A 27 -24.04 -5.44 5.10
CA ALA A 27 -24.01 -5.18 3.66
C ALA A 27 -23.17 -6.21 2.87
N CYS A 28 -22.31 -6.99 3.55
CA CYS A 28 -21.53 -8.06 2.94
C CYS A 28 -21.70 -9.40 3.68
N PRO A 29 -22.78 -10.16 3.37
CA PRO A 29 -23.08 -11.41 4.07
C PRO A 29 -21.95 -12.44 4.01
N ALA A 30 -21.25 -12.52 2.88
CA ALA A 30 -20.15 -13.46 2.68
C ALA A 30 -18.93 -13.15 3.58
N LEU A 31 -18.59 -11.88 3.77
CA LEU A 31 -17.59 -11.46 4.75
C LEU A 31 -18.04 -11.79 6.17
N ARG A 32 -19.30 -11.46 6.50
CA ARG A 32 -19.88 -11.66 7.84
C ARG A 32 -19.76 -13.10 8.30
N ARG A 33 -20.12 -14.06 7.44
CA ARG A 33 -20.01 -15.51 7.74
C ARG A 33 -18.57 -15.94 8.05
N ASN A 34 -17.59 -15.25 7.48
CA ASN A 34 -16.16 -15.58 7.61
C ASN A 34 -15.43 -14.77 8.70
N LEU A 35 -16.09 -13.86 9.44
CA LEU A 35 -15.42 -12.98 10.42
C LEU A 35 -14.63 -13.71 11.49
N GLN A 36 -15.08 -14.90 11.89
CA GLN A 36 -14.39 -15.76 12.86
C GLN A 36 -12.98 -16.21 12.42
N LEU A 37 -12.66 -16.10 11.12
CA LEU A 37 -11.35 -16.44 10.57
C LEU A 37 -10.35 -15.28 10.67
N LEU A 38 -10.82 -14.06 10.92
CA LEU A 38 -10.02 -12.83 10.86
C LEU A 38 -9.46 -12.47 12.23
N ALA A 39 -8.20 -12.04 12.26
CA ALA A 39 -7.62 -11.41 13.44
C ALA A 39 -8.24 -10.01 13.68
N PRO A 40 -8.17 -9.45 14.90
CA PRO A 40 -8.74 -8.13 15.20
C PRO A 40 -8.24 -7.00 14.28
N GLU A 41 -6.97 -7.04 13.87
CA GLU A 41 -6.39 -6.12 12.89
C GLU A 41 -7.05 -6.27 11.52
N GLU A 42 -7.26 -7.51 11.06
CA GLU A 42 -7.86 -7.81 9.77
C GLU A 42 -9.32 -7.38 9.71
N VAL A 43 -10.03 -7.46 10.84
CA VAL A 43 -11.38 -6.90 10.97
C VAL A 43 -11.38 -5.38 10.74
N GLN A 44 -10.39 -4.65 11.26
CA GLN A 44 -10.27 -3.20 11.01
C GLN A 44 -9.91 -2.90 9.54
N LEU A 45 -9.06 -3.72 8.93
CA LEU A 45 -8.76 -3.62 7.51
C LEU A 45 -9.99 -3.91 6.63
N ALA A 46 -10.81 -4.89 7.01
CA ALA A 46 -12.05 -5.21 6.33
C ALA A 46 -13.05 -4.04 6.42
N LYS A 47 -13.21 -3.44 7.60
CA LYS A 47 -13.99 -2.21 7.80
C LYS A 47 -13.51 -1.08 6.91
N THR A 48 -12.19 -0.87 6.85
CA THR A 48 -11.57 0.15 6.00
C THR A 48 -11.92 -0.08 4.53
N LEU A 49 -11.80 -1.32 4.04
CA LEU A 49 -12.14 -1.67 2.67
C LEU A 49 -13.64 -1.48 2.38
N LEU A 50 -14.52 -1.85 3.31
CA LEU A 50 -15.96 -1.60 3.14
C LEU A 50 -16.30 -0.10 3.10
N ASN A 51 -15.67 0.71 3.96
CA ASN A 51 -15.85 2.16 3.98
C ASN A 51 -15.34 2.84 2.70
N GLU A 52 -14.42 2.21 1.99
CA GLU A 52 -13.86 2.68 0.71
C GLU A 52 -14.56 2.06 -0.53
N ASP A 53 -15.78 1.56 -0.33
CA ASP A 53 -16.64 0.91 -1.34
C ASP A 53 -16.01 -0.34 -2.00
N GLN A 54 -15.11 -1.05 -1.31
CA GLN A 54 -14.42 -2.24 -1.83
C GLN A 54 -15.13 -3.56 -1.47
N MET A 55 -16.45 -3.55 -1.35
CA MET A 55 -17.25 -4.71 -0.95
C MET A 55 -17.12 -5.91 -1.91
N HIS A 56 -16.93 -5.64 -3.20
CA HIS A 56 -16.78 -6.64 -4.24
C HIS A 56 -15.60 -7.61 -3.99
N LEU A 57 -14.62 -7.22 -3.16
CA LEU A 57 -13.51 -8.10 -2.75
C LEU A 57 -13.98 -9.30 -1.92
N PHE A 58 -15.15 -9.21 -1.31
CA PHE A 58 -15.69 -10.19 -0.38
C PHE A 58 -16.96 -10.89 -0.88
N GLU A 59 -17.66 -10.32 -1.86
CA GLU A 59 -19.00 -10.73 -2.31
C GLU A 59 -19.12 -12.22 -2.66
N HIS A 60 -18.06 -12.80 -3.20
CA HIS A 60 -18.00 -14.20 -3.64
C HIS A 60 -17.16 -15.10 -2.74
N TRP A 61 -16.97 -14.72 -1.48
CA TRP A 61 -16.25 -15.57 -0.54
C TRP A 61 -17.05 -16.85 -0.25
N PRO A 62 -16.40 -18.03 -0.31
CA PRO A 62 -17.06 -19.27 0.02
C PRO A 62 -17.32 -19.36 1.53
N GLU A 63 -18.16 -20.33 1.91
CA GLU A 63 -18.48 -20.60 3.32
C GLU A 63 -17.23 -20.89 4.15
N PRO A 64 -17.28 -20.67 5.48
CA PRO A 64 -16.20 -21.05 6.39
C PRO A 64 -15.84 -22.53 6.25
N GLY A 65 -14.55 -22.84 6.29
CA GLY A 65 -14.02 -24.19 6.06
C GLY A 65 -13.67 -24.49 4.61
N VAL A 66 -14.04 -23.63 3.65
CA VAL A 66 -13.69 -23.76 2.24
C VAL A 66 -12.71 -22.66 1.85
N ASP A 67 -11.54 -23.04 1.33
CA ASP A 67 -10.50 -22.10 0.86
C ASP A 67 -10.06 -21.07 1.93
N ASP A 68 -10.17 -21.40 3.22
CA ASP A 68 -9.85 -20.49 4.32
C ASP A 68 -8.39 -20.01 4.28
N ASP A 69 -7.47 -20.85 3.81
CA ASP A 69 -6.06 -20.45 3.63
C ASP A 69 -5.89 -19.37 2.56
N LYS A 70 -6.74 -19.35 1.52
CA LYS A 70 -6.75 -18.27 0.53
C LYS A 70 -7.29 -16.97 1.12
N LYS A 71 -8.33 -17.04 1.97
CA LYS A 71 -8.89 -15.88 2.68
C LYS A 71 -7.85 -15.27 3.64
N LYS A 72 -7.11 -16.11 4.37
CA LYS A 72 -5.97 -15.70 5.21
C LYS A 72 -4.84 -15.11 4.37
N GLY A 73 -4.50 -15.75 3.25
CA GLY A 73 -3.49 -15.25 2.31
C GLY A 73 -3.85 -13.88 1.72
N PHE A 74 -5.13 -13.66 1.40
CA PHE A 74 -5.66 -12.38 0.97
C PHE A 74 -5.43 -11.30 2.04
N PHE A 75 -5.82 -11.53 3.29
CA PHE A 75 -5.57 -10.54 4.35
C PHE A 75 -4.08 -10.37 4.67
N GLY A 76 -3.26 -11.40 4.45
CA GLY A 76 -1.80 -11.29 4.41
C GLY A 76 -1.32 -10.23 3.40
N GLN A 77 -1.88 -10.23 2.19
CA GLN A 77 -1.60 -9.22 1.18
C GLN A 77 -2.15 -7.84 1.55
N VAL A 78 -3.40 -7.77 2.02
CA VAL A 78 -4.03 -6.51 2.45
C VAL A 78 -3.20 -5.82 3.53
N ARG A 79 -2.75 -6.57 4.55
CA ARG A 79 -1.88 -6.04 5.61
C ARG A 79 -0.58 -5.48 5.04
N ARG A 80 0.09 -6.25 4.18
CA ARG A 80 1.36 -5.83 3.55
C ARG A 80 1.19 -4.56 2.73
N LEU A 81 0.12 -4.47 1.93
CA LEU A 81 -0.16 -3.29 1.12
C LEU A 81 -0.49 -2.08 2.00
N ASN A 82 -1.29 -2.27 3.05
CA ASN A 82 -1.64 -1.21 3.98
C ASN A 82 -0.42 -0.66 4.73
N SER A 83 0.56 -1.48 5.08
CA SER A 83 1.79 -1.00 5.73
C SER A 83 2.81 -0.41 4.75
N SER A 84 2.76 -0.78 3.46
CA SER A 84 3.75 -0.34 2.47
C SER A 84 3.41 1.01 1.82
N TYR A 85 2.21 1.54 2.03
CA TYR A 85 1.78 2.81 1.44
C TYR A 85 1.56 3.87 2.53
N PRO A 86 2.11 5.09 2.39
CA PRO A 86 1.86 6.17 3.35
C PRO A 86 0.37 6.46 3.50
N GLY A 87 -0.14 6.35 4.73
CA GLY A 87 -1.57 6.50 5.02
C GLY A 87 -2.44 5.28 4.67
N GLY A 88 -1.82 4.17 4.27
CA GLY A 88 -2.48 2.89 4.06
C GLY A 88 -3.39 2.81 2.83
N LEU A 89 -4.17 1.74 2.78
CA LEU A 89 -5.04 1.43 1.64
C LEU A 89 -6.17 2.46 1.46
N ALA A 90 -6.70 3.02 2.55
CA ALA A 90 -7.68 4.10 2.46
C ALA A 90 -7.11 5.30 1.68
N SER A 91 -5.92 5.77 2.07
CA SER A 91 -5.26 6.87 1.36
C SER A 91 -4.95 6.51 -0.09
N TYR A 92 -4.53 5.27 -0.35
CA TYR A 92 -4.29 4.79 -1.71
C TYR A 92 -5.54 4.92 -2.60
N ILE A 93 -6.69 4.44 -2.11
CA ILE A 93 -7.96 4.46 -2.85
C ILE A 93 -8.45 5.90 -3.04
N GLN A 94 -8.43 6.71 -1.98
CA GLN A 94 -8.84 8.12 -2.04
C GLN A 94 -7.96 8.94 -3.00
N ASN A 95 -6.64 8.73 -2.95
CA ASN A 95 -5.70 9.36 -3.89
C ASN A 95 -5.98 8.94 -5.32
N ALA A 96 -6.25 7.65 -5.58
CA ALA A 96 -6.60 7.18 -6.91
C ALA A 96 -7.88 7.85 -7.43
N ARG A 97 -8.94 7.92 -6.63
CA ARG A 97 -10.19 8.63 -6.99
C ARG A 97 -9.92 10.10 -7.34
N LYS A 98 -9.11 10.78 -6.53
CA LYS A 98 -8.71 12.18 -6.78
C LYS A 98 -7.92 12.32 -8.08
N LEU A 99 -6.90 11.50 -8.29
CA LEU A 99 -6.05 11.54 -9.50
C LEU A 99 -6.86 11.28 -10.77
N LEU A 100 -7.81 10.35 -10.73
CA LEU A 100 -8.72 10.08 -11.84
C LEU A 100 -9.65 11.28 -12.12
N ALA A 101 -10.19 11.90 -11.07
CA ALA A 101 -11.02 13.09 -11.21
C ALA A 101 -10.23 14.30 -11.75
N ASP A 102 -9.02 14.53 -11.24
CA ASP A 102 -8.13 15.60 -11.67
C ASP A 102 -7.67 15.39 -13.13
N SER A 103 -7.35 14.15 -13.51
CA SER A 103 -7.04 13.76 -14.89
C SER A 103 -8.21 14.03 -15.83
N LYS A 104 -9.43 13.61 -15.44
CA LYS A 104 -10.66 13.90 -16.21
C LYS A 104 -10.90 15.40 -16.37
N ALA A 105 -10.58 16.19 -15.35
CA ALA A 105 -10.71 17.64 -15.37
C ALA A 105 -9.55 18.36 -16.11
N GLY A 106 -8.55 17.62 -16.61
CA GLY A 106 -7.39 18.19 -17.28
C GLY A 106 -6.50 19.03 -16.37
N LYS A 107 -6.55 18.83 -15.05
CA LYS A 107 -5.70 19.59 -14.12
C LYS A 107 -4.24 19.20 -14.32
N ASN A 108 -3.43 20.16 -14.72
CA ASN A 108 -1.98 20.03 -14.76
C ASN A 108 -1.36 20.73 -13.54
N PRO A 109 -0.72 20.01 -12.61
CA PRO A 109 -0.05 20.64 -11.47
C PRO A 109 1.13 21.55 -11.88
N TYR A 110 1.59 21.42 -13.12
CA TYR A 110 2.66 22.22 -13.71
C TYR A 110 2.15 23.32 -14.64
N ASP A 111 0.84 23.62 -14.64
CA ASP A 111 0.33 24.73 -15.45
C ASP A 111 0.98 26.05 -15.02
N GLY A 112 1.39 26.86 -16.00
CA GLY A 112 2.18 28.08 -15.77
C GLY A 112 3.69 27.86 -15.53
N PHE A 113 4.16 26.63 -15.40
CA PHE A 113 5.60 26.34 -15.37
C PHE A 113 6.14 26.12 -16.79
N THR A 114 7.27 26.75 -17.10
CA THR A 114 7.99 26.54 -18.35
C THR A 114 9.31 25.81 -18.06
N PRO A 115 9.54 24.62 -18.61
CA PRO A 115 10.82 23.94 -18.45
C PRO A 115 11.93 24.79 -19.11
N SER A 116 13.08 24.89 -18.45
CA SER A 116 14.27 25.53 -19.00
C SER A 116 15.44 24.56 -18.93
N VAL A 117 16.31 24.63 -19.94
CA VAL A 117 17.56 23.89 -19.93
C VAL A 117 18.55 24.67 -19.07
N PRO A 118 19.18 24.05 -18.05
CA PRO A 118 20.22 24.72 -17.27
C PRO A 118 21.37 25.18 -18.18
N SER A 119 21.97 26.32 -17.86
CA SER A 119 23.21 26.74 -18.53
C SER A 119 24.32 25.74 -18.21
N GLY A 120 25.04 25.30 -19.24
CA GLY A 120 26.20 24.43 -19.12
C GLY A 120 27.33 24.90 -20.03
N GLU A 121 28.51 24.32 -19.82
CA GLU A 121 29.71 24.61 -20.60
C GLU A 121 30.14 23.37 -21.39
N VAL A 122 30.60 23.57 -22.62
CA VAL A 122 31.27 22.51 -23.40
C VAL A 122 32.75 22.59 -23.09
N LEU A 123 33.29 21.57 -22.41
CA LEU A 123 34.71 21.50 -22.06
C LEU A 123 35.50 20.84 -23.20
N THR A 124 36.69 21.36 -23.50
CA THR A 124 37.61 20.70 -24.43
C THR A 124 38.48 19.73 -23.65
N PHE A 125 38.42 18.45 -24.00
CA PHE A 125 39.18 17.42 -23.33
C PHE A 125 40.68 17.76 -23.29
N GLY A 126 41.27 17.72 -22.10
CA GLY A 126 42.69 17.94 -21.87
C GLY A 126 43.13 19.41 -21.79
N ASP A 127 42.21 20.38 -21.89
CA ASP A 127 42.53 21.78 -21.58
C ASP A 127 42.60 22.03 -20.06
N ASP A 128 43.15 23.17 -19.66
CA ASP A 128 43.32 23.52 -18.24
C ASP A 128 41.98 23.61 -17.50
N ASN A 129 40.90 24.02 -18.18
CA ASN A 129 39.58 24.14 -17.59
C ASN A 129 38.97 22.74 -17.31
N PHE A 130 39.10 21.81 -18.26
CA PHE A 130 38.71 20.41 -18.14
C PHE A 130 39.43 19.75 -16.97
N LEU A 131 40.77 19.88 -16.89
CA LEU A 131 41.56 19.28 -15.81
C LEU A 131 41.20 19.86 -14.44
N SER A 132 40.96 21.17 -14.37
CA SER A 132 40.51 21.85 -13.15
C SER A 132 39.15 21.32 -12.67
N LEU A 133 38.18 21.21 -13.58
CA LEU A 133 36.84 20.75 -13.27
C LEU A 133 36.78 19.24 -12.97
N GLU A 134 37.58 18.43 -13.66
CA GLU A 134 37.72 16.99 -13.36
C GLU A 134 38.30 16.77 -11.96
N ALA A 135 39.34 17.51 -11.59
CA ALA A 135 39.94 17.43 -10.26
C ALA A 135 38.97 17.87 -9.14
N ALA A 136 38.14 18.88 -9.40
CA ALA A 136 37.07 19.28 -8.50
C ALA A 136 35.98 18.20 -8.41
N GLY A 137 35.53 17.68 -9.56
CA GLY A 137 34.51 16.65 -9.65
C GLY A 137 34.86 15.36 -8.92
N ILE A 138 36.12 14.91 -9.00
CA ILE A 138 36.58 13.70 -8.29
C ILE A 138 36.51 13.89 -6.77
N LYS A 139 36.84 15.09 -6.26
CA LYS A 139 36.73 15.39 -4.82
C LYS A 139 35.28 15.32 -4.35
N GLU A 140 34.36 15.87 -5.16
CA GLU A 140 32.92 15.83 -4.84
C GLU A 140 32.31 14.45 -5.03
N ALA A 141 32.82 13.65 -5.98
CA ALA A 141 32.35 12.28 -6.20
C ALA A 141 32.52 11.39 -4.95
N CYS A 142 33.53 11.67 -4.10
CA CYS A 142 33.68 10.98 -2.81
C CYS A 142 32.51 11.22 -1.84
N ASN A 143 31.75 12.31 -2.03
CA ASN A 143 30.56 12.65 -1.23
C ASN A 143 29.25 12.40 -2.00
N ALA A 144 29.32 11.81 -3.19
CA ALA A 144 28.16 11.56 -4.04
C ALA A 144 27.63 10.13 -3.87
N ALA A 145 26.32 9.97 -3.98
CA ALA A 145 25.67 8.68 -4.11
C ALA A 145 25.17 8.50 -5.55
N PHE A 146 25.43 7.32 -6.13
CA PHE A 146 24.92 6.94 -7.44
C PHE A 146 23.70 6.05 -7.27
N VAL A 147 22.57 6.47 -7.84
CA VAL A 147 21.31 5.70 -7.80
C VAL A 147 20.98 5.23 -9.20
N LEU A 148 20.98 3.91 -9.41
CA LEU A 148 20.54 3.28 -10.65
C LEU A 148 19.08 2.82 -10.51
N VAL A 149 18.17 3.50 -11.21
CA VAL A 149 16.76 3.09 -11.27
C VAL A 149 16.59 2.00 -12.35
N ALA A 150 16.67 0.74 -11.93
CA ALA A 150 16.59 -0.44 -12.81
C ALA A 150 15.25 -1.23 -12.67
N GLY A 151 14.16 -0.52 -12.38
CA GLY A 151 12.82 -1.11 -12.25
C GLY A 151 12.13 -1.26 -13.59
N GLY A 152 12.19 -2.43 -14.22
CA GLY A 152 11.41 -2.74 -15.42
C GLY A 152 12.02 -3.82 -16.29
N LEU A 153 11.16 -4.59 -16.97
CA LEU A 153 11.57 -5.64 -17.88
C LEU A 153 11.85 -5.10 -19.29
N GLY A 154 12.71 -5.81 -20.02
CA GLY A 154 13.09 -5.54 -21.40
C GLY A 154 12.03 -5.89 -22.46
N GLU A 155 10.78 -6.13 -22.07
CA GLU A 155 9.77 -6.75 -22.96
C GLU A 155 9.51 -5.93 -24.23
N ARG A 156 9.50 -4.59 -24.13
CA ARG A 156 9.37 -3.69 -25.29
C ARG A 156 10.56 -3.78 -26.27
N LEU A 157 11.69 -4.30 -25.82
CA LEU A 157 12.88 -4.55 -26.64
C LEU A 157 12.92 -6.00 -27.17
N GLY A 158 11.89 -6.81 -26.91
CA GLY A 158 11.89 -8.24 -27.21
C GLY A 158 12.77 -9.06 -26.26
N TYR A 159 13.22 -8.49 -25.15
CA TYR A 159 14.09 -9.15 -24.18
C TYR A 159 13.31 -9.52 -22.91
N LYS A 160 13.37 -10.79 -22.50
CA LYS A 160 12.58 -11.32 -21.38
C LYS A 160 13.16 -11.06 -19.99
N GLY A 161 14.35 -10.47 -19.91
CA GLY A 161 15.06 -10.19 -18.65
C GLY A 161 15.05 -8.72 -18.23
N ILE A 162 15.84 -8.43 -17.19
CA ILE A 162 16.12 -7.07 -16.70
C ILE A 162 17.09 -6.38 -17.66
N LYS A 163 16.94 -5.07 -17.87
CA LYS A 163 17.69 -4.33 -18.91
C LYS A 163 19.16 -4.03 -18.60
N VAL A 164 19.61 -4.31 -17.37
CA VAL A 164 20.94 -3.96 -16.87
C VAL A 164 21.76 -5.21 -16.57
#